data_AF-A0A323U9D2-F1
#
_entry.id   AF-A0A323U9D2-F1
#
_cell.length_a   1.000
_cell.length_b   1.000
_cell.length_c   1.000
_cell.angle_alpha   90.00
_cell.angle_beta   90.00
_cell.angle_gamma   90.00
#
_symmetry.space_group_name_H-M   'P 1'
#
loop_
_entity.id
_entity.type
_entity.pdbx_description
1 polymer ?
#
loop_
_entity_poly.entity_id
_entity_poly.type
_entity_poly.pdbx_seq_one_letter_code
_entity_poly.pdbx_strand_id
1 'polypeptide(L)'
;MSELTQRSDNELLQAWLDHVRSRAAIEHIGALNRHLQDQLQIERELVGRAGGLNRLRELLTGDDPDVVLSAEQALRRSETAEGRAHPAPPDSADAVLPEDRPMFRLALSPPPPAMDVAEIVKRLIAALPLEAAALLRQLRPAIGLWPQAARADAPIDGSRLGGMPCAPPGWQWPIAATEPMLFIGQINCADLRGLPGAEVLPSQGLLSCFGDHDTVMGCLLTGEGGALYYWPETDHLLPAEPPLEMLTVFPRAELLFRPMWDLPDPDSSVIAAILPDRSNQATYKSFHREMRRHGLPAEIDYPCNGSKLLGWPDLLQGESFEFTLDQPYDQYRLLLQFDSYTNGSEAAGLGPGGFLYFFITKHDLADRRFAAAELAIQFT
;
A
#
# COMPACT_ATOMS: atom_id res chain seq x y z
N MET A 1 -12.49 -13.75 17.42
CA MET A 1 -11.86 -15.00 17.90
C MET A 1 -11.51 -15.85 16.68
N SER A 2 -10.22 -16.04 16.40
CA SER A 2 -9.75 -16.82 15.23
C SER A 2 -10.24 -18.27 15.31
N GLU A 3 -10.67 -18.87 14.19
CA GLU A 3 -11.02 -20.30 14.09
C GLU A 3 -9.95 -21.24 14.70
N LEU A 4 -8.68 -20.82 14.67
CA LEU A 4 -7.55 -21.57 15.24
C LEU A 4 -7.63 -21.72 16.76
N THR A 5 -8.19 -20.72 17.46
CA THR A 5 -8.31 -20.74 18.93
C THR A 5 -9.28 -21.81 19.44
N GLN A 6 -10.21 -22.27 18.58
CA GLN A 6 -11.20 -23.30 18.91
C GLN A 6 -10.70 -24.72 18.61
N ARG A 7 -9.59 -24.88 17.88
CA ARG A 7 -9.02 -26.18 17.53
C ARG A 7 -8.26 -26.78 18.71
N SER A 8 -8.31 -28.10 18.86
CA SER A 8 -7.49 -28.86 19.81
C SER A 8 -6.01 -28.89 19.40
N ASP A 9 -5.12 -29.16 20.35
CA ASP A 9 -3.67 -29.24 20.08
C ASP A 9 -3.34 -30.29 19.01
N ASN A 10 -4.11 -31.38 18.93
CA ASN A 10 -3.92 -32.42 17.91
C ASN A 10 -4.36 -31.93 16.52
N GLU A 11 -5.45 -31.17 16.41
CA GLU A 11 -5.92 -30.60 15.15
C GLU A 11 -4.97 -29.52 14.63
N LEU A 12 -4.43 -28.69 15.53
CA LEU A 12 -3.42 -27.70 15.20
C LEU A 12 -2.11 -28.37 14.75
N LEU A 13 -1.66 -29.41 15.45
CA LEU A 13 -0.47 -30.16 15.07
C LEU A 13 -0.63 -30.83 13.71
N GLN A 14 -1.79 -31.41 13.44
CA GLN A 14 -2.09 -32.04 12.14
C GLN A 14 -2.11 -30.99 11.03
N ALA A 15 -2.79 -29.86 11.24
CA ALA A 15 -2.80 -28.77 10.28
C ALA A 15 -1.38 -28.23 9.99
N TRP A 16 -0.53 -28.13 11.02
CA TRP A 16 0.87 -27.74 10.86
C TRP A 16 1.67 -28.76 10.04
N LEU A 17 1.51 -30.06 10.31
CA LEU A 17 2.16 -31.12 9.54
C LEU A 17 1.74 -31.13 8.07
N ASP A 18 0.45 -30.92 7.80
CA ASP A 18 -0.08 -30.83 6.45
C ASP A 18 0.52 -29.64 5.70
N HIS A 19 0.74 -28.50 6.38
CA HIS A 19 1.44 -27.36 5.79
C HIS A 19 2.91 -27.68 5.47
N VAL A 20 3.66 -28.25 6.42
CA VAL A 20 5.08 -28.57 6.19
C VAL A 20 5.23 -29.51 4.98
N ARG A 21 4.35 -30.50 4.85
CA ARG A 21 4.43 -31.52 3.78
C ARG A 21 3.96 -31.02 2.42
N SER A 22 3.00 -30.11 2.38
CA SER A 22 2.51 -29.53 1.12
C SER A 22 3.42 -28.43 0.58
N ARG A 23 4.31 -27.86 1.40
CA ARG A 23 5.20 -26.76 1.04
C ARG A 23 5.99 -26.99 -0.26
N ALA A 24 6.51 -28.19 -0.46
CA ALA A 24 7.34 -28.51 -1.63
C ALA A 24 6.54 -28.61 -2.95
N ALA A 25 5.21 -28.73 -2.87
CA ALA A 25 4.33 -28.81 -4.04
C ALA A 25 3.84 -27.42 -4.50
N ILE A 26 4.19 -26.35 -3.79
CA ILE A 26 3.76 -25.00 -4.11
C ILE A 26 4.79 -24.36 -5.04
N GLU A 27 4.44 -24.25 -6.32
CA GLU A 27 5.29 -23.66 -7.35
C GLU A 27 5.26 -22.12 -7.35
N HIS A 28 4.15 -21.53 -6.88
CA HIS A 28 3.92 -20.08 -6.90
C HIS A 28 4.43 -19.41 -5.61
N ILE A 29 5.29 -18.39 -5.73
CA ILE A 29 6.03 -17.82 -4.60
C ILE A 29 5.11 -17.14 -3.57
N GLY A 30 4.06 -16.42 -3.95
CA GLY A 30 3.16 -15.86 -2.95
C GLY A 30 2.15 -16.84 -2.39
N ALA A 31 1.79 -17.89 -3.14
CA ALA A 31 1.07 -19.01 -2.54
C ALA A 31 1.94 -19.67 -1.46
N LEU A 32 3.25 -19.80 -1.70
CA LEU A 32 4.22 -20.29 -0.72
C LEU A 32 4.33 -19.33 0.47
N ASN A 33 4.36 -18.01 0.25
CA ASN A 33 4.43 -17.04 1.34
C ASN A 33 3.16 -17.02 2.20
N ARG A 34 1.96 -17.10 1.62
CA ARG A 34 0.71 -17.25 2.37
C ARG A 34 0.68 -18.55 3.16
N HIS A 35 1.09 -19.64 2.52
CA HIS A 35 1.24 -20.93 3.18
C HIS A 35 2.19 -20.88 4.38
N LEU A 36 3.29 -20.13 4.26
CA LEU A 36 4.22 -19.88 5.37
C LEU A 36 3.62 -18.96 6.45
N GLN A 37 2.84 -17.94 6.09
CA GLN A 37 2.14 -17.07 7.05
C GLN A 37 1.09 -17.84 7.85
N ASP A 38 0.29 -18.68 7.19
CA ASP A 38 -0.71 -19.55 7.82
C ASP A 38 -0.03 -20.56 8.74
N GLN A 39 1.07 -21.19 8.28
CA GLN A 39 1.91 -22.05 9.11
C GLN A 39 2.41 -21.30 10.35
N LEU A 40 2.88 -20.05 10.23
CA LEU A 40 3.34 -19.22 11.36
C LEU A 40 2.22 -18.83 12.33
N GLN A 41 0.97 -18.71 11.88
CA GLN A 41 -0.17 -18.49 12.76
C GLN A 41 -0.50 -19.75 13.58
N ILE A 42 -0.50 -20.92 12.91
CA ILE A 42 -0.68 -22.22 13.58
C ILE A 42 0.45 -22.48 14.57
N GLU A 43 1.70 -22.18 14.19
CA GLU A 43 2.88 -22.29 15.07
C GLU A 43 2.74 -21.43 16.33
N ARG A 44 2.33 -20.17 16.18
CA ARG A 44 2.13 -19.26 17.31
C ARG A 44 1.09 -19.80 18.29
N GLU A 45 -0.01 -20.35 17.79
CA GLU A 45 -1.05 -20.96 18.62
C GLU A 45 -0.53 -22.23 19.32
N LEU A 46 0.18 -23.11 18.60
CA LEU A 46 0.78 -24.33 19.18
C LEU A 46 1.81 -24.04 20.27
N VAL A 47 2.69 -23.07 20.04
CA VAL A 47 3.75 -22.67 20.98
C VAL A 47 3.15 -21.96 22.20
N GLY A 48 2.07 -21.19 22.01
CA GLY A 48 1.34 -20.54 23.11
C GLY A 48 0.69 -21.52 24.09
N ARG A 49 0.59 -22.82 23.72
CA ARG A 49 -0.01 -23.87 24.54
C ARG A 49 1.04 -24.84 25.07
N ALA A 50 1.01 -25.10 26.37
CA ALA A 50 1.94 -26.05 27.00
C ALA A 50 1.88 -27.46 26.38
N GLY A 51 0.71 -27.89 25.91
CA GLY A 51 0.52 -29.16 25.20
C GLY A 51 1.13 -29.14 23.79
N GLY A 52 0.83 -28.11 23.00
CA GLY A 52 1.36 -27.94 21.64
C GLY A 52 2.89 -27.84 21.58
N LEU A 53 3.52 -27.14 22.53
CA LEU A 53 4.97 -27.01 22.59
C LEU A 53 5.68 -28.35 22.85
N ASN A 54 5.10 -29.22 23.69
CA ASN A 54 5.63 -30.57 23.91
C ASN A 54 5.49 -31.44 22.65
N ARG A 55 4.38 -31.30 21.91
CA ARG A 55 4.18 -32.00 20.63
C ARG A 55 5.22 -31.61 19.58
N LEU A 56 5.55 -30.33 19.46
CA LEU A 56 6.61 -29.88 18.54
C LEU A 56 7.98 -30.48 18.92
N ARG A 57 8.26 -30.65 20.21
CA ARG A 57 9.50 -31.31 20.68
C ARG A 57 9.54 -32.80 20.35
N GLU A 58 8.40 -33.50 20.42
CA GLU A 58 8.28 -34.92 20.04
C GLU A 58 8.65 -35.15 18.56
N LEU A 59 8.39 -34.16 17.69
CA LEU A 59 8.69 -34.25 16.26
C LEU A 59 10.19 -34.18 15.93
N LEU A 60 11.05 -33.74 16.87
CA LEU A 60 12.50 -33.69 16.66
C LEU A 60 13.15 -35.07 16.51
N THR A 61 12.48 -36.11 17.00
CA THR A 61 12.93 -37.50 16.90
C THR A 61 12.29 -38.27 15.74
N GLY A 62 11.56 -37.58 14.86
CA GLY A 62 10.87 -38.19 13.72
C GLY A 62 11.78 -38.53 12.54
N ASP A 63 11.25 -39.33 11.60
CA ASP A 63 11.97 -39.80 10.41
C ASP A 63 11.83 -38.87 9.18
N ASP A 64 10.97 -37.85 9.25
CA ASP A 64 10.70 -36.91 8.16
C ASP A 64 11.60 -35.65 8.30
N PRO A 65 12.62 -35.49 7.44
CA PRO A 65 13.64 -34.44 7.62
C PRO A 65 13.07 -33.03 7.47
N ASP A 66 12.03 -32.83 6.65
CA ASP A 66 11.39 -31.53 6.47
C ASP A 66 10.56 -31.13 7.70
N VAL A 67 9.93 -32.12 8.33
CA VAL A 67 9.21 -31.96 9.60
C VAL A 67 10.18 -31.68 10.74
N VAL A 68 11.27 -32.43 10.86
CA VAL A 68 12.29 -32.22 11.90
C VAL A 68 12.89 -30.81 11.78
N LEU A 69 13.33 -30.42 10.58
CA LEU A 69 13.90 -29.10 10.35
C LEU A 69 12.92 -27.97 10.67
N SER A 70 11.65 -28.12 10.26
CA SER A 70 10.61 -27.12 10.51
C SER A 70 10.27 -27.03 12.00
N ALA A 71 10.25 -28.15 12.73
CA ALA A 71 10.03 -28.18 14.18
C ALA A 71 11.20 -27.53 14.94
N GLU A 72 12.45 -27.79 14.55
CA GLU A 72 13.61 -27.11 15.13
C GLU A 72 13.56 -25.59 14.93
N GLN A 73 13.15 -25.13 13.75
CA GLN A 73 13.02 -23.71 13.45
C GLN A 73 11.90 -23.05 14.28
N ALA A 74 10.75 -23.72 14.42
CA ALA A 74 9.64 -23.23 15.25
C ALA A 74 10.05 -23.09 16.73
N LEU A 75 10.76 -24.08 17.28
CA LEU A 75 11.27 -24.03 18.66
C LEU A 75 12.31 -22.92 18.84
N ARG A 76 13.27 -22.77 17.92
CA ARG A 76 14.25 -21.67 17.95
C ARG A 76 13.58 -20.29 17.94
N ARG A 77 12.52 -20.11 17.14
CA ARG A 77 11.70 -18.89 17.10
C ARG A 77 10.99 -18.62 18.43
N SER A 78 10.50 -19.67 19.11
CA SER A 78 9.89 -19.53 20.43
C SER A 78 10.88 -19.07 21.51
N GLU A 79 12.10 -19.62 21.50
CA GLU A 79 13.15 -19.28 22.46
C GLU A 79 13.66 -17.84 22.27
N THR A 80 13.71 -17.37 21.02
CA THR A 80 14.06 -15.96 20.72
C THR A 80 12.93 -14.98 21.06
N ALA A 81 11.67 -15.42 21.05
CA ALA A 81 10.52 -14.62 21.49
C ALA A 81 10.44 -14.50 23.02
N GLU A 82 10.81 -15.54 23.79
CA GLU A 82 10.86 -15.47 25.27
C GLU A 82 11.92 -14.47 25.80
N GLY A 83 12.98 -14.19 25.02
CA GLY A 83 14.01 -13.18 25.35
C GLY A 83 13.66 -11.73 24.97
N ARG A 84 12.57 -11.52 24.23
CA ARG A 84 12.04 -10.20 23.88
C ARG A 84 10.54 -10.20 24.19
N ALA A 85 10.19 -9.84 25.42
CA ALA A 85 8.81 -9.53 25.78
C ALA A 85 8.31 -8.35 24.93
N HIS A 86 7.76 -8.67 23.76
CA HIS A 86 6.88 -7.80 23.01
C HIS A 86 5.47 -8.01 23.58
N PRO A 87 4.73 -6.95 23.95
CA PRO A 87 3.40 -7.13 24.49
C PRO A 87 2.52 -7.85 23.47
N ALA A 88 1.75 -8.83 23.93
CA ALA A 88 0.79 -9.55 23.12
C ALA A 88 -0.16 -8.56 22.40
N PRO A 89 -0.61 -8.85 21.17
CA PRO A 89 -1.67 -8.07 20.55
C PRO A 89 -2.92 -8.20 21.42
N PRO A 90 -3.61 -7.09 21.77
CA PRO A 90 -4.80 -7.18 22.60
C PRO A 90 -5.88 -7.98 21.89
N ASP A 91 -6.53 -8.85 22.65
CA ASP A 91 -7.68 -9.64 22.20
C ASP A 91 -8.74 -8.74 21.54
N SER A 92 -9.26 -9.24 20.43
CA SER A 92 -10.35 -8.66 19.66
C SER A 92 -11.68 -8.79 20.43
N ALA A 93 -11.85 -8.01 21.49
CA ALA A 93 -13.13 -7.64 22.09
C ALA A 93 -12.83 -6.55 23.14
N ASP A 94 -13.34 -5.34 22.92
CA ASP A 94 -13.24 -4.18 23.82
C ASP A 94 -11.86 -3.52 24.01
N ALA A 95 -10.98 -3.59 23.01
CA ALA A 95 -9.84 -2.68 22.95
C ALA A 95 -10.32 -1.28 22.54
N VAL A 96 -10.76 -0.47 23.51
CA VAL A 96 -10.65 0.98 23.37
C VAL A 96 -9.14 1.26 23.24
N LEU A 97 -8.69 1.42 22.00
CA LEU A 97 -7.28 1.69 21.69
C LEU A 97 -6.85 2.95 22.46
N PRO A 98 -5.66 2.94 23.10
CA PRO A 98 -5.20 4.10 23.85
C PRO A 98 -5.18 5.34 22.95
N GLU A 99 -5.73 6.46 23.42
CA GLU A 99 -5.85 7.75 22.70
C GLU A 99 -4.51 8.36 22.21
N ASP A 100 -3.38 7.68 22.42
CA ASP A 100 -2.04 8.25 22.39
C ASP A 100 -1.11 7.73 21.29
N ARG A 101 -1.63 7.20 20.18
CA ARG A 101 -0.84 6.98 18.95
C ARG A 101 -1.01 8.15 17.97
N PRO A 102 -0.02 9.05 17.81
CA PRO A 102 -0.13 10.22 16.94
C PRO A 102 -0.51 9.89 15.50
N MET A 103 -0.06 8.73 14.97
CA MET A 103 -0.38 8.28 13.62
C MET A 103 -1.89 8.07 13.39
N PHE A 104 -2.62 7.57 14.40
CA PHE A 104 -4.06 7.33 14.29
C PHE A 104 -4.87 8.62 14.45
N ARG A 105 -4.33 9.62 15.16
CA ARG A 105 -4.97 10.94 15.27
C ARG A 105 -5.08 11.66 13.92
N LEU A 106 -4.17 11.40 12.98
CA LEU A 106 -4.24 11.98 11.63
C LEU A 106 -5.48 11.52 10.88
N ALA A 107 -5.86 10.26 11.01
CA ALA A 107 -7.08 9.72 10.41
C ALA A 107 -8.37 10.27 11.04
N LEU A 108 -8.26 11.05 12.11
CA LEU A 108 -9.35 11.73 12.80
C LEU A 108 -9.33 13.25 12.61
N SER A 109 -8.34 13.76 11.89
CA SER A 109 -8.15 15.19 11.64
C SER A 109 -8.13 15.49 10.15
N PRO A 110 -8.60 16.67 9.70
CA PRO A 110 -8.46 17.08 8.32
C PRO A 110 -6.97 17.25 7.95
N PRO A 111 -6.62 17.12 6.65
CA PRO A 111 -5.25 17.33 6.22
C PRO A 111 -4.81 18.78 6.50
N PRO A 112 -3.57 19.00 7.00
CA PRO A 112 -3.04 20.35 7.11
C PRO A 112 -2.81 20.97 5.72
N PRO A 113 -2.80 22.30 5.59
CA PRO A 113 -2.48 22.94 4.31
C PRO A 113 -1.08 22.51 3.82
N ALA A 114 -0.93 22.38 2.51
CA ALA A 114 0.38 22.21 1.87
C ALA A 114 1.10 23.57 1.76
N MET A 115 2.41 23.53 1.48
CA MET A 115 3.18 24.75 1.22
C MET A 115 2.61 25.46 -0.01
N ASP A 116 2.36 26.77 0.10
CA ASP A 116 1.84 27.55 -1.01
C ASP A 116 2.92 27.85 -2.07
N VAL A 117 2.49 28.17 -3.29
CA VAL A 117 3.39 28.42 -4.43
C VAL A 117 4.31 29.60 -4.18
N ALA A 118 3.85 30.67 -3.53
CA ALA A 118 4.66 31.86 -3.31
C ALA A 118 5.81 31.56 -2.35
N GLU A 119 5.55 30.77 -1.31
CA GLU A 119 6.57 30.30 -0.37
C GLU A 119 7.53 29.30 -1.04
N ILE A 120 7.03 28.38 -1.87
CA ILE A 120 7.88 27.47 -2.68
C ILE A 120 8.83 28.30 -3.56
N VAL A 121 8.30 29.25 -4.32
CA VAL A 121 9.09 30.12 -5.22
C VAL A 121 10.15 30.89 -4.44
N LYS A 122 9.76 31.55 -3.35
CA LYS A 122 10.66 32.34 -2.51
C LYS A 122 11.80 31.50 -1.93
N ARG A 123 11.49 30.34 -1.35
CA ARG A 123 12.50 29.46 -0.74
C ARG A 123 13.41 28.85 -1.77
N LEU A 124 12.87 28.42 -2.91
CA LEU A 124 13.68 27.81 -3.96
C LEU A 124 14.65 28.81 -4.60
N ILE A 125 14.21 30.05 -4.85
CA ILE A 125 15.10 31.13 -5.32
C ILE A 125 16.19 31.43 -4.29
N ALA A 126 15.85 31.44 -3.00
CA ALA A 126 16.84 31.67 -1.94
C ALA A 126 17.88 30.54 -1.83
N ALA A 127 17.45 29.30 -2.00
CA ALA A 127 18.31 28.11 -1.85
C ALA A 127 19.14 27.81 -3.11
N LEU A 128 18.55 27.95 -4.30
CA LEU A 128 19.12 27.55 -5.59
C LEU A 128 18.83 28.63 -6.65
N PRO A 129 19.41 29.84 -6.53
CA PRO A 129 19.00 31.01 -7.33
C PRO A 129 19.22 30.84 -8.83
N LEU A 130 20.25 30.09 -9.26
CA LEU A 130 20.57 29.90 -10.67
C LEU A 130 19.65 28.87 -11.33
N GLU A 131 19.24 27.84 -10.58
CA GLU A 131 18.48 26.69 -11.08
C GLU A 131 16.98 26.77 -10.76
N ALA A 132 16.57 27.68 -9.86
CA ALA A 132 15.18 27.85 -9.43
C ALA A 132 14.21 27.96 -10.60
N ALA A 133 14.55 28.72 -11.66
CA ALA A 133 13.67 28.85 -12.82
C ALA A 133 13.50 27.53 -13.62
N ALA A 134 14.49 26.64 -13.61
CA ALA A 134 14.37 25.32 -14.22
C ALA A 134 13.56 24.35 -13.34
N LEU A 135 13.78 24.40 -12.03
CA LEU A 135 13.03 23.59 -11.05
C LEU A 135 11.55 24.01 -10.97
N LEU A 136 11.24 25.31 -10.96
CA LEU A 136 9.87 25.82 -10.94
C LEU A 136 9.07 25.44 -12.20
N ARG A 137 9.74 25.22 -13.35
CA ARG A 137 9.09 24.68 -14.55
C ARG A 137 8.65 23.22 -14.40
N GLN A 138 9.18 22.50 -13.40
CA GLN A 138 8.77 21.15 -13.08
C GLN A 138 7.64 21.09 -12.04
N LEU A 139 7.24 22.23 -11.46
CA LEU A 139 6.19 22.28 -10.45
C LEU A 139 4.85 21.80 -11.05
N ARG A 140 4.23 20.80 -10.42
CA ARG A 140 2.94 20.25 -10.84
C ARG A 140 1.95 20.23 -9.69
N PRO A 141 0.65 20.42 -9.93
CA PRO A 141 -0.35 20.13 -8.93
C PRO A 141 -0.39 18.61 -8.66
N ALA A 142 -0.65 18.26 -7.41
CA ALA A 142 -0.92 16.90 -6.96
C ALA A 142 -2.02 16.94 -5.89
N ILE A 143 -2.68 15.81 -5.68
CA ILE A 143 -3.76 15.70 -4.70
C ILE A 143 -3.37 14.61 -3.72
N GLY A 144 -2.94 15.00 -2.52
CA GLY A 144 -2.66 14.06 -1.44
C GLY A 144 -3.94 13.34 -1.02
N LEU A 145 -3.84 12.02 -0.88
CA LEU A 145 -4.91 11.17 -0.39
C LEU A 145 -4.77 11.06 1.12
N TRP A 146 -5.69 11.68 1.85
CA TRP A 146 -5.65 11.75 3.30
C TRP A 146 -6.67 10.78 3.91
N PRO A 147 -6.22 9.61 4.41
CA PRO A 147 -7.10 8.60 4.99
C PRO A 147 -7.84 9.14 6.20
N GLN A 148 -9.10 8.74 6.35
CA GLN A 148 -9.96 9.01 7.49
C GLN A 148 -10.58 7.72 8.00
N ALA A 149 -11.07 7.77 9.24
CA ALA A 149 -11.89 6.70 9.78
C ALA A 149 -13.08 6.36 8.88
N ALA A 150 -13.37 5.06 8.79
CA ALA A 150 -14.55 4.57 8.10
C ALA A 150 -15.81 5.17 8.71
N ARG A 151 -16.76 5.55 7.85
CA ARG A 151 -18.03 6.13 8.28
C ARG A 151 -19.20 5.28 7.81
N ALA A 152 -20.14 5.02 8.69
CA ALA A 152 -21.34 4.23 8.37
C ALA A 152 -22.26 4.93 7.34
N ASP A 153 -22.21 6.27 7.26
CA ASP A 153 -23.01 7.09 6.36
C ASP A 153 -22.29 7.45 5.05
N ALA A 154 -21.06 6.95 4.83
CA ALA A 154 -20.31 7.24 3.61
C ALA A 154 -20.96 6.61 2.37
N PRO A 155 -21.09 7.35 1.26
CA PRO A 155 -21.58 6.81 -0.01
C PRO A 155 -20.79 5.59 -0.47
N ILE A 156 -21.47 4.60 -1.06
CA ILE A 156 -20.82 3.38 -1.56
C ILE A 156 -19.86 3.65 -2.71
N ASP A 157 -20.09 4.72 -3.45
CA ASP A 157 -19.28 5.21 -4.56
C ASP A 157 -18.33 6.34 -4.12
N GLY A 158 -18.24 6.65 -2.82
CA GLY A 158 -17.33 7.66 -2.29
C GLY A 158 -15.86 7.26 -2.44
N SER A 159 -14.97 8.26 -2.49
CA SER A 159 -13.53 8.04 -2.55
C SER A 159 -12.99 7.41 -1.26
N ARG A 160 -12.27 6.29 -1.38
CA ARG A 160 -11.74 5.53 -0.25
C ARG A 160 -10.55 4.64 -0.63
N LEU A 161 -9.82 4.21 0.39
CA LEU A 161 -8.85 3.12 0.30
C LEU A 161 -9.43 1.86 0.95
N GLY A 162 -9.12 0.70 0.38
CA GLY A 162 -9.56 -0.61 0.88
C GLY A 162 -11.07 -0.79 1.01
N GLY A 163 -11.47 -1.81 1.78
CA GLY A 163 -12.85 -2.30 1.87
C GLY A 163 -13.24 -3.15 0.66
N MET A 164 -14.54 -3.20 0.36
CA MET A 164 -15.04 -3.84 -0.85
C MET A 164 -15.17 -2.83 -2.00
N PRO A 165 -14.84 -3.21 -3.25
CA PRO A 165 -15.12 -2.38 -4.41
C PRO A 165 -16.61 -2.29 -4.66
N CYS A 166 -17.04 -1.23 -5.33
CA CYS A 166 -18.32 -1.23 -6.02
C CYS A 166 -18.08 -1.39 -7.52
N ALA A 167 -19.00 -2.08 -8.20
CA ALA A 167 -18.89 -2.38 -9.62
C ALA A 167 -20.29 -2.51 -10.25
N PRO A 168 -20.40 -2.42 -11.59
CA PRO A 168 -21.66 -2.68 -12.29
C PRO A 168 -22.14 -4.12 -12.11
N PRO A 169 -23.46 -4.38 -12.17
CA PRO A 169 -24.00 -5.73 -12.14
C PRO A 169 -23.37 -6.63 -13.22
N GLY A 170 -22.99 -7.85 -12.84
CA GLY A 170 -22.38 -8.83 -13.75
C GLY A 170 -20.90 -8.60 -14.07
N TRP A 171 -20.28 -7.53 -13.53
CA TRP A 171 -18.84 -7.36 -13.58
C TRP A 171 -18.12 -8.55 -12.94
N GLN A 172 -17.00 -8.94 -13.55
CA GLN A 172 -16.17 -10.05 -13.10
C GLN A 172 -14.98 -9.50 -12.34
N TRP A 173 -14.71 -10.07 -11.16
CA TRP A 173 -13.55 -9.69 -10.37
C TRP A 173 -12.25 -9.94 -11.16
N PRO A 174 -11.31 -8.98 -11.22
CA PRO A 174 -10.08 -9.14 -11.97
C PRO A 174 -9.21 -10.23 -11.35
N ILE A 175 -8.71 -11.13 -12.20
CA ILE A 175 -7.89 -12.27 -11.79
C ILE A 175 -6.50 -12.12 -12.41
N ALA A 176 -5.45 -12.25 -11.60
CA ALA A 176 -4.07 -12.39 -12.03
C ALA A 176 -3.51 -13.72 -11.52
N ALA A 177 -2.78 -14.45 -12.37
CA ALA A 177 -2.20 -15.75 -12.00
C ALA A 177 -3.20 -16.72 -11.34
N THR A 178 -4.47 -16.73 -11.80
CA THR A 178 -5.60 -17.51 -11.25
C THR A 178 -6.13 -17.07 -9.89
N GLU A 179 -5.62 -15.98 -9.32
CA GLU A 179 -6.04 -15.42 -8.04
C GLU A 179 -6.78 -14.08 -8.21
N PRO A 180 -7.82 -13.83 -7.40
CA PRO A 180 -8.47 -12.51 -7.35
C PRO A 180 -7.48 -11.42 -6.94
N MET A 181 -7.42 -10.33 -7.72
CA MET A 181 -6.62 -9.16 -7.36
C MET A 181 -7.16 -8.48 -6.10
N LEU A 182 -6.27 -7.86 -5.34
CA LEU A 182 -6.60 -7.04 -4.19
C LEU A 182 -7.22 -5.72 -4.62
N PHE A 183 -8.30 -5.32 -3.94
CA PHE A 183 -8.85 -3.98 -4.10
C PHE A 183 -8.02 -2.97 -3.29
N ILE A 184 -7.40 -2.03 -3.99
CA ILE A 184 -6.54 -1.00 -3.38
C ILE A 184 -7.38 0.17 -2.91
N GLY A 185 -8.35 0.59 -3.72
CA GLY A 185 -9.22 1.71 -3.42
C GLY A 185 -9.96 2.22 -4.64
N GLN A 186 -10.81 3.22 -4.42
CA GLN A 186 -11.57 3.88 -5.47
C GLN A 186 -11.59 5.38 -5.26
N ILE A 187 -11.68 6.12 -6.37
CA ILE A 187 -11.73 7.58 -6.39
C ILE A 187 -12.95 7.99 -7.19
N ASN A 188 -13.89 8.66 -6.53
CA ASN A 188 -14.99 9.32 -7.21
C ASN A 188 -14.49 10.63 -7.79
N CYS A 189 -14.51 10.74 -9.10
CA CYS A 189 -14.03 11.92 -9.79
C CYS A 189 -14.85 13.18 -9.45
N ALA A 190 -16.09 13.03 -8.99
CA ALA A 190 -16.89 14.16 -8.52
C ALA A 190 -16.32 14.81 -7.24
N ASP A 191 -15.64 14.04 -6.39
CA ASP A 191 -15.04 14.53 -5.14
C ASP A 191 -13.83 15.44 -5.39
N LEU A 192 -13.20 15.33 -6.57
CA LEU A 192 -12.00 16.07 -6.95
C LEU A 192 -12.31 17.43 -7.59
N ARG A 193 -13.59 17.75 -7.82
CA ARG A 193 -13.98 18.96 -8.56
C ARG A 193 -13.46 20.23 -7.90
N GLY A 194 -12.80 21.06 -8.70
CA GLY A 194 -12.25 22.34 -8.26
C GLY A 194 -10.89 22.26 -7.56
N LEU A 195 -10.34 21.06 -7.35
CA LEU A 195 -8.97 20.91 -6.88
C LEU A 195 -7.98 21.14 -8.05
N PRO A 196 -6.85 21.84 -7.84
CA PRO A 196 -5.84 22.05 -8.86
C PRO A 196 -5.33 20.73 -9.45
N GLY A 197 -5.22 20.65 -10.77
CA GLY A 197 -4.74 19.46 -11.48
C GLY A 197 -5.83 18.43 -11.77
N ALA A 198 -6.97 18.46 -11.07
CA ALA A 198 -8.06 17.51 -11.27
C ALA A 198 -8.71 17.63 -12.66
N GLU A 199 -8.50 18.73 -13.39
CA GLU A 199 -9.04 18.95 -14.74
C GLU A 199 -8.55 17.93 -15.78
N VAL A 200 -7.45 17.22 -15.51
CA VAL A 200 -6.95 16.14 -16.37
C VAL A 200 -7.71 14.83 -16.17
N LEU A 201 -8.43 14.70 -15.05
CA LEU A 201 -9.28 13.57 -14.73
C LEU A 201 -10.72 13.84 -15.21
N PRO A 202 -11.57 12.81 -15.32
CA PRO A 202 -12.99 13.01 -15.58
C PRO A 202 -13.61 13.90 -14.49
N SER A 203 -14.70 14.60 -14.82
CA SER A 203 -15.43 15.41 -13.83
C SER A 203 -16.44 14.60 -13.00
N GLN A 204 -16.65 13.34 -13.36
CA GLN A 204 -17.60 12.41 -12.74
C GLN A 204 -17.20 10.97 -13.06
N GLY A 205 -17.85 10.01 -12.41
CA GLY A 205 -17.53 8.60 -12.53
C GLY A 205 -16.56 8.12 -11.47
N LEU A 206 -16.30 6.82 -11.48
CA LEU A 206 -15.51 6.13 -10.46
C LEU A 206 -14.29 5.47 -11.09
N LEU A 207 -13.11 5.79 -10.57
CA LEU A 207 -11.88 5.04 -10.81
C LEU A 207 -11.75 3.98 -9.72
N SER A 208 -11.52 2.71 -10.11
CA SER A 208 -11.37 1.59 -9.17
C SER A 208 -10.07 0.86 -9.46
N CYS A 209 -9.19 0.79 -8.46
CA CYS A 209 -7.83 0.30 -8.61
C CYS A 209 -7.66 -1.06 -7.92
N PHE A 210 -7.06 -2.01 -8.66
CA PHE A 210 -6.77 -3.36 -8.20
C PHE A 210 -5.32 -3.73 -8.51
N GLY A 211 -4.74 -4.57 -7.67
CA GLY A 211 -3.39 -5.09 -7.88
C GLY A 211 -3.30 -6.57 -7.54
N ASP A 212 -2.51 -7.29 -8.31
CA ASP A 212 -2.10 -8.65 -8.01
C ASP A 212 -1.57 -8.77 -6.58
N HIS A 213 -2.01 -9.78 -5.86
CA HIS A 213 -1.67 -9.96 -4.45
C HIS A 213 -0.15 -10.01 -4.25
N ASP A 214 0.55 -10.78 -5.07
CA ASP A 214 1.97 -11.03 -4.90
C ASP A 214 2.80 -9.80 -5.23
N THR A 215 2.38 -9.07 -6.25
CA THR A 215 2.96 -7.77 -6.57
C THR A 215 2.73 -6.79 -5.43
N VAL A 216 1.50 -6.61 -4.96
CA VAL A 216 1.14 -5.66 -3.89
C VAL A 216 1.85 -6.00 -2.56
N MET A 217 2.01 -7.29 -2.27
CA MET A 217 2.64 -7.78 -1.03
C MET A 217 4.16 -8.00 -1.16
N GLY A 218 4.77 -7.69 -2.31
CA GLY A 218 6.22 -7.81 -2.54
C GLY A 218 6.74 -9.23 -2.58
N CYS A 219 5.89 -10.20 -2.94
CA CYS A 219 6.24 -11.60 -3.12
C CYS A 219 6.84 -11.89 -4.50
N LEU A 220 6.44 -11.13 -5.53
CA LEU A 220 6.97 -11.22 -6.90
C LEU A 220 7.17 -9.80 -7.46
N LEU A 221 8.27 -9.58 -8.17
CA LEU A 221 8.63 -8.30 -8.80
C LEU A 221 8.41 -8.39 -10.32
N THR A 222 7.20 -8.77 -10.74
CA THR A 222 6.89 -8.93 -12.17
C THR A 222 6.45 -7.64 -12.84
N GLY A 223 6.03 -6.62 -12.09
CA GLY A 223 5.52 -5.35 -12.65
C GLY A 223 4.15 -5.46 -13.31
N GLU A 224 3.82 -6.61 -13.88
CA GLU A 224 2.50 -6.96 -14.38
C GLU A 224 1.55 -7.28 -13.21
N GLY A 225 0.26 -6.94 -13.36
CA GLY A 225 -0.77 -7.29 -12.39
C GLY A 225 -1.61 -6.13 -11.86
N GLY A 226 -1.55 -4.94 -12.44
CA GLY A 226 -2.52 -3.88 -12.17
C GLY A 226 -3.80 -4.04 -12.99
N ALA A 227 -4.94 -3.66 -12.40
CA ALA A 227 -6.16 -3.40 -13.16
C ALA A 227 -6.81 -2.11 -12.66
N LEU A 228 -7.09 -1.20 -13.59
CA LEU A 228 -7.79 0.04 -13.29
C LEU A 228 -9.04 0.16 -14.14
N TYR A 229 -10.19 0.25 -13.47
CA TYR A 229 -11.49 0.41 -14.10
C TYR A 229 -11.95 1.86 -13.98
N TYR A 230 -12.62 2.34 -15.02
CA TYR A 230 -13.32 3.62 -15.01
C TYR A 230 -14.78 3.42 -15.41
N TRP A 231 -15.70 3.77 -14.50
CA TRP A 231 -17.14 3.76 -14.76
C TRP A 231 -17.66 5.20 -14.81
N PRO A 232 -18.12 5.71 -15.97
CA PRO A 232 -18.58 7.10 -16.10
C PRO A 232 -19.83 7.44 -15.27
N GLU A 233 -20.65 6.45 -14.94
CA GLU A 233 -21.92 6.57 -14.21
C GLU A 233 -21.85 5.70 -12.96
N THR A 234 -22.23 6.25 -11.80
CA THR A 234 -22.12 5.55 -10.50
C THR A 234 -23.46 5.06 -9.94
N ASP A 235 -24.59 5.55 -10.47
CA ASP A 235 -25.94 5.30 -9.93
C ASP A 235 -26.35 3.82 -9.85
N HIS A 236 -25.76 2.98 -10.69
CA HIS A 236 -26.06 1.54 -10.78
C HIS A 236 -24.96 0.66 -10.17
N LEU A 237 -23.90 1.24 -9.60
CA LEU A 237 -22.84 0.49 -8.96
C LEU A 237 -23.33 -0.11 -7.65
N LEU A 238 -22.97 -1.36 -7.42
CA LEU A 238 -23.30 -2.09 -6.20
C LEU A 238 -22.01 -2.61 -5.57
N PRO A 239 -21.94 -2.81 -4.25
CA PRO A 239 -20.85 -3.56 -3.63
C PRO A 239 -20.67 -4.90 -4.33
N ALA A 240 -19.46 -5.21 -4.77
CA ALA A 240 -19.18 -6.47 -5.44
C ALA A 240 -19.17 -7.62 -4.43
N GLU A 241 -19.67 -8.78 -4.84
CA GLU A 241 -19.55 -10.01 -4.07
C GLU A 241 -18.10 -10.55 -4.22
N PRO A 242 -17.43 -10.92 -3.11
CA PRO A 242 -16.08 -11.44 -3.19
C PRO A 242 -16.08 -12.81 -3.89
N PRO A 243 -15.12 -13.09 -4.78
CA PRO A 243 -15.06 -14.35 -5.53
C PRO A 243 -14.65 -15.56 -4.68
N LEU A 244 -14.19 -15.32 -3.44
CA LEU A 244 -13.74 -16.33 -2.48
C LEU A 244 -14.29 -15.98 -1.10
N GLU A 245 -14.58 -16.99 -0.26
CA GLU A 245 -15.04 -16.78 1.12
C GLU A 245 -13.99 -16.06 1.99
N MET A 246 -12.71 -16.41 1.78
CA MET A 246 -11.58 -15.77 2.44
C MET A 246 -10.77 -14.97 1.42
N LEU A 247 -11.09 -13.68 1.32
CA LEU A 247 -10.36 -12.72 0.51
C LEU A 247 -9.58 -11.79 1.44
N THR A 248 -8.33 -11.46 1.09
CA THR A 248 -7.60 -10.39 1.79
C THR A 248 -8.24 -9.04 1.48
N VAL A 249 -8.63 -8.31 2.53
CA VAL A 249 -9.31 -7.02 2.42
C VAL A 249 -8.52 -5.98 3.19
N PHE A 250 -8.07 -4.92 2.52
CA PHE A 250 -7.46 -3.80 3.23
C PHE A 250 -8.52 -3.04 4.06
N PRO A 251 -8.17 -2.55 5.26
CA PRO A 251 -9.10 -1.81 6.11
C PRO A 251 -9.67 -0.60 5.37
N ARG A 252 -10.99 -0.43 5.40
CA ARG A 252 -11.63 0.71 4.73
C ARG A 252 -11.22 2.02 5.40
N ALA A 253 -10.74 2.97 4.61
CA ALA A 253 -10.50 4.36 5.04
C ALA A 253 -11.17 5.31 4.04
N GLU A 254 -12.05 6.19 4.52
CA GLU A 254 -12.58 7.27 3.68
C GLU A 254 -11.46 8.25 3.32
N LEU A 255 -11.63 9.02 2.25
CA LEU A 255 -10.62 9.99 1.83
C LEU A 255 -11.08 11.43 2.00
N LEU A 256 -10.22 12.22 2.63
CA LEU A 256 -10.15 13.65 2.39
C LEU A 256 -9.02 13.92 1.39
N PHE A 257 -9.11 15.06 0.72
CA PHE A 257 -8.13 15.45 -0.28
C PHE A 257 -7.31 16.63 0.21
N ARG A 258 -6.00 16.55 -0.02
CA ARG A 258 -5.03 17.60 0.29
C ARG A 258 -4.46 18.17 -1.00
N PRO A 259 -5.01 19.28 -1.52
CA PRO A 259 -4.40 19.99 -2.65
C PRO A 259 -2.98 20.41 -2.33
N MET A 260 -2.06 20.08 -3.22
CA MET A 260 -0.65 20.41 -3.04
C MET A 260 0.05 20.64 -4.37
N TRP A 261 1.26 21.16 -4.28
CA TRP A 261 2.19 21.20 -5.40
C TRP A 261 3.27 20.16 -5.17
N ASP A 262 3.88 19.71 -6.24
CA ASP A 262 4.85 18.63 -6.22
C ASP A 262 5.99 18.94 -7.18
N LEU A 263 7.18 18.49 -6.81
CA LEU A 263 8.41 18.60 -7.59
C LEU A 263 9.01 17.20 -7.79
N PRO A 264 9.83 16.99 -8.83
CA PRO A 264 10.41 15.67 -9.08
C PRO A 264 11.22 15.17 -7.88
N ASP A 265 11.23 13.86 -7.67
CA ASP A 265 12.04 13.25 -6.63
C ASP A 265 13.53 13.65 -6.77
N PRO A 266 14.27 13.90 -5.67
CA PRO A 266 15.69 14.23 -5.71
C PRO A 266 16.56 13.25 -6.47
N ASP A 267 16.17 11.97 -6.51
CA ASP A 267 16.92 10.89 -7.17
C ASP A 267 16.43 10.63 -8.61
N SER A 268 15.58 11.52 -9.17
CA SER A 268 15.11 11.48 -10.57
C SER A 268 16.15 11.97 -11.59
N SER A 269 16.09 11.47 -12.83
CA SER A 269 16.94 11.95 -13.93
C SER A 269 16.70 13.42 -14.27
N VAL A 270 15.48 13.93 -14.06
CA VAL A 270 15.13 15.34 -14.24
C VAL A 270 15.94 16.23 -13.30
N ILE A 271 16.05 15.84 -12.02
CA ILE A 271 16.85 16.60 -11.05
C ILE A 271 18.33 16.45 -11.33
N ALA A 272 18.80 15.25 -11.69
CA ALA A 272 20.20 15.06 -12.08
C ALA A 272 20.60 15.95 -13.27
N ALA A 273 19.69 16.18 -14.22
CA ALA A 273 19.92 17.05 -15.37
C ALA A 273 19.91 18.55 -15.02
N ILE A 274 19.05 18.98 -14.09
CA ILE A 274 18.97 20.39 -13.67
C ILE A 274 20.09 20.74 -12.69
N LEU A 275 20.43 19.82 -11.78
CA LEU A 275 21.38 19.98 -10.69
C LEU A 275 22.52 18.96 -10.86
N PRO A 276 23.51 19.20 -11.73
CA PRO A 276 24.63 18.27 -11.92
C PRO A 276 25.59 18.22 -10.73
N ASP A 277 25.58 19.26 -9.88
CA ASP A 277 26.43 19.35 -8.69
C ASP A 277 25.78 18.67 -7.47
N ARG A 278 26.57 17.90 -6.72
CA ARG A 278 26.11 17.16 -5.53
C ARG A 278 25.67 18.05 -4.37
N SER A 279 26.28 19.22 -4.18
CA SER A 279 25.88 20.16 -3.12
C SER A 279 24.51 20.76 -3.41
N ASN A 280 24.24 21.10 -4.67
CA ASN A 280 22.93 21.58 -5.10
C ASN A 280 21.87 20.48 -5.00
N GLN A 281 22.18 19.23 -5.37
CA GLN A 281 21.29 18.09 -5.14
C GLN A 281 20.95 17.89 -3.66
N ALA A 282 21.94 17.97 -2.76
CA ALA A 282 21.71 17.87 -1.31
C ALA A 282 20.81 19.00 -0.78
N THR A 283 21.02 20.23 -1.28
CA THR A 283 20.20 21.39 -0.95
C THR A 283 18.75 21.19 -1.41
N TYR A 284 18.57 20.75 -2.65
CA TYR A 284 17.26 20.41 -3.20
C TYR A 284 16.58 19.28 -2.42
N LYS A 285 17.30 18.22 -2.07
CA LYS A 285 16.78 17.09 -1.27
C LYS A 285 16.27 17.55 0.09
N SER A 286 16.97 18.48 0.75
CA SER A 286 16.49 19.07 2.00
C SER A 286 15.21 19.89 1.78
N PHE A 287 15.20 20.75 0.76
CA PHE A 287 14.03 21.57 0.42
C PHE A 287 12.81 20.71 0.05
N HIS A 288 12.98 19.68 -0.79
CA HIS A 288 11.92 18.76 -1.19
C HIS A 288 11.31 18.05 0.02
N ARG A 289 12.16 17.54 0.93
CA ARG A 289 11.70 16.96 2.20
C ARG A 289 10.92 17.96 3.05
N GLU A 290 11.38 19.21 3.17
CA GLU A 290 10.66 20.26 3.90
C GLU A 290 9.30 20.57 3.28
N MET A 291 9.23 20.62 1.95
CA MET A 291 8.00 20.82 1.20
C MET A 291 6.99 19.69 1.46
N ARG A 292 7.43 18.43 1.42
CA ARG A 292 6.58 17.26 1.69
C ARG A 292 6.10 17.21 3.15
N ARG A 293 6.96 17.60 4.10
CA ARG A 293 6.66 17.62 5.54
C ARG A 293 5.92 18.88 6.00
N HIS A 294 5.69 19.86 5.13
CA HIS A 294 5.07 21.12 5.51
C HIS A 294 3.70 20.89 6.16
N GLY A 295 3.49 21.49 7.34
CA GLY A 295 2.24 21.37 8.09
C GLY A 295 2.02 20.03 8.81
N LEU A 296 2.87 19.01 8.58
CA LEU A 296 2.77 17.74 9.29
C LEU A 296 3.45 17.83 10.68
N PRO A 297 2.86 17.22 11.72
CA PRO A 297 3.51 17.09 13.03
C PRO A 297 4.89 16.42 12.94
N ALA A 298 5.83 16.88 13.75
CA ALA A 298 7.22 16.42 13.72
C ALA A 298 7.36 14.94 14.13
N GLU A 299 6.44 14.46 14.97
CA GLU A 299 6.39 13.11 15.53
C GLU A 299 5.94 12.06 14.52
N ILE A 300 5.48 12.48 13.33
CA ILE A 300 5.15 11.58 12.23
C ILE A 300 6.41 11.34 11.42
N ASP A 301 7.01 10.19 11.68
CA ASP A 301 8.17 9.67 10.95
C ASP A 301 7.89 8.28 10.36
N TYR A 302 6.60 7.90 10.30
CA TYR A 302 6.13 6.62 9.80
C TYR A 302 5.65 6.77 8.34
N PRO A 303 5.87 5.76 7.46
CA PRO A 303 5.34 5.76 6.10
C PRO A 303 3.81 5.60 6.14
N CYS A 304 3.12 6.70 6.34
CA CYS A 304 1.71 6.84 6.04
C CYS A 304 1.48 8.30 5.70
N ASN A 305 0.86 8.54 4.53
CA ASN A 305 0.67 9.84 3.85
C ASN A 305 1.58 10.11 2.62
N GLY A 306 2.22 9.09 2.05
CA GLY A 306 2.82 9.18 0.71
C GLY A 306 1.80 9.12 -0.43
N SER A 307 0.58 8.64 -0.17
CA SER A 307 -0.45 8.42 -1.18
C SER A 307 -0.91 9.73 -1.84
N LYS A 308 -0.93 9.77 -3.17
CA LYS A 308 -1.34 10.95 -3.95
C LYS A 308 -1.84 10.58 -5.34
N LEU A 309 -2.73 11.41 -5.88
CA LEU A 309 -3.04 11.43 -7.30
C LEU A 309 -2.17 12.48 -8.00
N LEU A 310 -1.75 12.14 -9.22
CA LEU A 310 -1.00 13.03 -10.10
C LEU A 310 0.35 13.50 -9.48
N GLY A 311 0.96 14.54 -10.06
CA GLY A 311 2.26 15.06 -9.61
C GLY A 311 3.46 14.33 -10.20
N TRP A 312 4.46 14.09 -9.35
CA TRP A 312 5.65 13.29 -9.63
C TRP A 312 5.66 12.07 -8.72
N PRO A 313 6.16 10.89 -9.11
CA PRO A 313 6.35 9.82 -8.14
C PRO A 313 7.45 10.20 -7.14
N ASP A 314 7.22 9.87 -5.88
CA ASP A 314 8.30 9.79 -4.90
C ASP A 314 9.07 8.49 -5.18
N LEU A 315 10.40 8.50 -5.16
CA LEU A 315 11.20 7.33 -5.56
C LEU A 315 11.92 6.74 -4.35
N LEU A 316 11.93 5.40 -4.26
CA LEU A 316 12.73 4.66 -3.29
C LEU A 316 13.95 4.01 -3.93
N GLN A 317 13.82 3.57 -5.18
CA GLN A 317 14.84 2.77 -5.89
C GLN A 317 15.26 3.41 -7.23
N GLY A 318 15.11 4.74 -7.35
CA GLY A 318 15.39 5.49 -8.58
C GLY A 318 14.30 5.33 -9.66
N GLU A 319 14.60 5.67 -10.92
CA GLU A 319 13.63 5.60 -12.04
C GLU A 319 13.67 4.26 -12.80
N SER A 320 14.08 3.19 -12.13
CA SER A 320 14.18 1.85 -12.73
C SER A 320 12.80 1.17 -12.81
N PHE A 321 11.95 1.67 -13.72
CA PHE A 321 10.64 1.08 -14.03
C PHE A 321 10.66 0.24 -15.33
N GLU A 322 11.85 0.01 -15.89
CA GLU A 322 12.04 -0.57 -17.23
C GLU A 322 11.49 -1.99 -17.40
N PHE A 323 11.30 -2.73 -16.30
CA PHE A 323 10.70 -4.07 -16.32
C PHE A 323 9.19 -4.05 -16.06
N THR A 324 8.61 -2.87 -15.82
CA THR A 324 7.21 -2.70 -15.46
C THR A 324 6.43 -1.85 -16.45
N LEU A 325 7.11 -0.99 -17.21
CA LEU A 325 6.48 -0.06 -18.17
C LEU A 325 6.80 -0.44 -19.61
N ASP A 326 5.78 -0.45 -20.46
CA ASP A 326 5.87 -0.80 -21.88
C ASP A 326 6.53 0.29 -22.74
N GLN A 327 6.55 1.53 -22.28
CA GLN A 327 7.14 2.68 -22.96
C GLN A 327 8.22 3.35 -22.09
N PRO A 328 9.07 4.22 -22.67
CA PRO A 328 9.99 5.03 -21.88
C PRO A 328 9.23 5.86 -20.82
N TYR A 329 9.76 5.88 -19.59
CA TYR A 329 9.14 6.51 -18.42
C TYR A 329 8.74 7.99 -18.66
N ASP A 330 9.47 8.73 -19.50
CA ASP A 330 9.17 10.12 -19.83
C ASP A 330 7.84 10.31 -20.60
N GLN A 331 7.28 9.24 -21.18
CA GLN A 331 5.96 9.23 -21.82
C GLN A 331 4.80 9.12 -20.81
N TYR A 332 5.09 8.72 -19.58
CA TYR A 332 4.07 8.50 -18.56
C TYR A 332 3.79 9.74 -17.72
N ARG A 333 2.67 9.64 -17.01
CA ARG A 333 2.28 10.44 -15.86
C ARG A 333 1.95 9.51 -14.72
N LEU A 334 2.29 9.92 -13.50
CA LEU A 334 1.75 9.29 -12.33
C LEU A 334 0.23 9.55 -12.31
N LEU A 335 -0.57 8.50 -12.22
CA LEU A 335 -2.01 8.60 -11.99
C LEU A 335 -2.30 8.51 -10.49
N LEU A 336 -1.76 7.47 -9.85
CA LEU A 336 -1.92 7.19 -8.43
C LEU A 336 -0.60 6.68 -7.87
N GLN A 337 -0.14 7.23 -6.76
CA GLN A 337 0.84 6.61 -5.86
C GLN A 337 0.09 6.20 -4.59
N PHE A 338 0.33 4.98 -4.15
CA PHE A 338 -0.25 4.39 -2.96
C PHE A 338 0.87 3.98 -2.01
N ASP A 339 0.67 4.35 -0.75
CA ASP A 339 1.53 4.08 0.40
C ASP A 339 0.68 3.38 1.46
N SER A 340 1.35 2.82 2.46
CA SER A 340 0.73 2.31 3.68
C SER A 340 -0.15 3.40 4.31
N TYR A 341 -1.25 2.99 4.95
CA TYR A 341 -2.22 3.92 5.51
C TYR A 341 -2.89 3.37 6.76
N THR A 342 -3.69 4.21 7.43
CA THR A 342 -4.50 3.81 8.57
C THR A 342 -5.87 4.47 8.51
N ASN A 343 -6.90 3.77 9.01
CA ASN A 343 -8.23 4.33 9.23
C ASN A 343 -8.43 4.82 10.67
N GLY A 344 -7.38 4.96 11.47
CA GLY A 344 -7.45 5.38 12.87
C GLY A 344 -7.65 4.26 13.88
N SER A 345 -7.94 3.03 13.44
CA SER A 345 -7.98 1.83 14.28
C SER A 345 -7.04 0.73 13.78
N GLU A 346 -6.96 0.58 12.46
CA GLU A 346 -6.18 -0.43 11.77
C GLU A 346 -5.18 0.23 10.82
N ALA A 347 -4.09 -0.48 10.51
CA ALA A 347 -3.12 -0.05 9.52
C ALA A 347 -3.08 -1.07 8.37
N ALA A 348 -2.96 -0.57 7.14
CA ALA A 348 -2.70 -1.33 5.94
C ALA A 348 -1.27 -1.02 5.48
N GLY A 349 -0.50 -2.04 5.11
CA GLY A 349 0.84 -1.88 4.58
C GLY A 349 1.08 -2.72 3.34
N LEU A 350 2.00 -2.27 2.50
CA LEU A 350 2.50 -2.99 1.34
C LEU A 350 3.70 -3.84 1.74
N GLY A 351 3.55 -5.15 1.92
CA GLY A 351 4.67 -6.08 2.16
C GLY A 351 5.77 -5.53 3.10
N PRO A 352 7.04 -5.41 2.64
CA PRO A 352 8.15 -4.87 3.44
C PRO A 352 8.12 -3.34 3.66
N GLY A 353 7.16 -2.62 3.11
CA GLY A 353 7.10 -1.16 3.01
C GLY A 353 7.52 -0.67 1.63
N GLY A 354 6.96 0.45 1.17
CA GLY A 354 7.23 0.94 -0.18
C GLY A 354 6.13 1.82 -0.77
N PHE A 355 6.20 2.00 -2.09
CA PHE A 355 5.18 2.69 -2.88
C PHE A 355 4.74 1.82 -4.06
N LEU A 356 3.42 1.76 -4.22
CA LEU A 356 2.76 1.23 -5.41
C LEU A 356 2.36 2.40 -6.31
N TYR A 357 2.56 2.27 -7.61
CA TYR A 357 2.26 3.33 -8.58
C TYR A 357 1.37 2.79 -9.69
N PHE A 358 0.35 3.55 -10.07
CA PHE A 358 -0.27 3.43 -11.38
C PHE A 358 0.26 4.56 -12.26
N PHE A 359 0.94 4.18 -13.34
CA PHE A 359 1.35 5.08 -14.40
C PHE A 359 0.39 4.98 -15.57
N ILE A 360 0.18 6.09 -16.28
CA ILE A 360 -0.62 6.11 -17.51
C ILE A 360 0.11 6.97 -18.54
N THR A 361 0.09 6.57 -19.82
CA THR A 361 0.71 7.39 -20.85
C THR A 361 -0.03 8.73 -20.97
N LYS A 362 0.69 9.78 -21.38
CA LYS A 362 0.08 11.10 -21.62
C LYS A 362 -1.09 11.03 -22.62
N HIS A 363 -0.99 10.14 -23.61
CA HIS A 363 -2.00 9.97 -24.65
C HIS A 363 -3.24 9.26 -24.11
N ASP A 364 -3.06 8.15 -23.37
CA ASP A 364 -4.17 7.40 -22.78
C ASP A 364 -4.90 8.20 -21.71
N LEU A 365 -4.19 9.02 -20.94
CA LEU A 365 -4.81 9.94 -19.98
C LEU A 365 -5.69 10.98 -20.69
N ALA A 366 -5.21 11.58 -21.78
CA ALA A 366 -5.98 12.55 -22.57
C ALA A 366 -7.24 11.91 -23.19
N ASP A 367 -7.12 10.67 -23.65
CA ASP A 367 -8.22 9.90 -24.24
C ASP A 367 -9.09 9.18 -23.20
N ARG A 368 -8.77 9.30 -21.90
CA ARG A 368 -9.46 8.64 -20.78
C ARG A 368 -9.47 7.12 -20.89
N ARG A 369 -8.42 6.52 -21.46
CA ARG A 369 -8.22 5.08 -21.58
C ARG A 369 -7.55 4.50 -20.33
N PHE A 370 -8.23 4.63 -19.20
CA PHE A 370 -7.71 4.25 -17.88
C PHE A 370 -7.34 2.76 -17.71
N ALA A 371 -7.95 1.88 -18.50
CA ALA A 371 -7.60 0.45 -18.51
C ALA A 371 -6.17 0.18 -19.05
N ALA A 372 -5.53 1.17 -19.69
CA ALA A 372 -4.13 1.11 -20.10
C ALA A 372 -3.16 1.61 -19.03
N ALA A 373 -3.63 1.87 -17.80
CA ALA A 373 -2.75 2.21 -16.70
C ALA A 373 -1.93 0.98 -16.28
N GLU A 374 -0.64 1.19 -16.08
CA GLU A 374 0.35 0.15 -15.76
C GLU A 374 0.76 0.28 -14.30
N LEU A 375 0.90 -0.88 -13.64
CA LEU A 375 1.32 -0.97 -12.26
C LEU A 375 2.85 -0.98 -12.18
N ALA A 376 3.40 -0.25 -11.23
CA ALA A 376 4.78 -0.38 -10.84
C ALA A 376 4.88 -0.36 -9.31
N ILE A 377 5.98 -0.87 -8.77
CA ILE A 377 6.17 -0.92 -7.33
C ILE A 377 7.63 -0.75 -6.96
N GLN A 378 7.88 -0.12 -5.82
CA GLN A 378 9.19 -0.03 -5.20
C GLN A 378 9.06 -0.33 -3.72
N PHE A 379 10.01 -1.09 -3.19
CA PHE A 379 10.02 -1.54 -1.80
C PHE A 379 11.27 -1.02 -1.06
N THR A 380 11.17 -0.91 0.26
CA THR A 380 12.28 -0.50 1.14
C THR A 380 13.31 -1.60 1.39
#